data_AF-A0AA43DG33-F1
#
_entry.id   AF-A0AA43DG33-F1
#
_cell.length_a   1.000
_cell.length_b   1.000
_cell.length_c   1.000
_cell.angle_alpha   90.00
_cell.angle_beta   90.00
_cell.angle_gamma   90.00
#
_symmetry.space_group_name_H-M   'P 1'
#
loop_
_entity.id
_entity.type
_entity.pdbx_description
1 polymer ?
#
loop_
_entity_poly.entity_id
_entity_poly.type
_entity_poly.pdbx_seq_one_letter_code
_entity_poly.pdbx_strand_id
1 'polypeptide(L)'
;IDLDGRIVNYHMRMQNPKKHAVASLKALNFFTMAAGDSYNDIGMLYEADKGVFFRPPDPLQKEFPAFPVTQTYGELQDCLVKVGCFPT
;
A
#
# COMPACT_ATOMS: atom_id res chain seq x y z
N ILE A 1 24.20 -8.20 17.29
CA ILE A 1 24.88 -9.05 16.29
C ILE A 1 25.64 -10.14 17.03
N ASP A 2 25.81 -11.32 16.44
CA ASP A 2 26.66 -12.37 17.03
C ASP A 2 28.16 -12.00 16.87
N LEU A 3 29.04 -12.88 17.33
CA LEU A 3 30.49 -12.71 17.26
C LEU A 3 31.02 -12.73 15.82
N ASP A 4 30.26 -13.29 14.87
CA ASP A 4 30.55 -13.30 13.43
C ASP A 4 29.96 -12.06 12.71
N GLY A 5 29.33 -11.14 13.44
CA GLY A 5 28.72 -9.93 12.91
C GLY A 5 27.33 -10.12 12.28
N ARG A 6 26.67 -11.28 12.45
CA ARG A 6 25.33 -11.54 11.90
C ARG A 6 24.22 -10.89 12.71
N ILE A 7 23.12 -10.54 12.04
CA ILE A 7 21.89 -10.07 12.69
C ILE A 7 21.26 -11.24 13.46
N VAL A 8 21.14 -11.10 14.78
CA VAL A 8 20.62 -12.15 15.67
C VAL A 8 19.16 -11.96 16.06
N ASN A 9 18.63 -10.75 15.88
CA ASN A 9 17.25 -10.43 16.26
C ASN A 9 16.77 -9.17 15.54
N TYR A 10 15.45 -8.98 15.56
CA TYR A 10 14.80 -7.74 15.15
C TYR A 10 13.64 -7.44 16.11
N HIS A 11 13.24 -6.17 16.18
CA HIS A 11 12.07 -5.76 16.94
C HIS A 11 11.10 -5.03 16.02
N MET A 12 9.87 -5.51 15.96
CA MET A 12 8.82 -4.85 15.20
C MET A 12 8.39 -3.58 15.91
N ARG A 13 8.46 -2.44 15.22
CA ARG A 13 8.09 -1.13 15.80
C ARG A 13 6.66 -1.12 16.33
N MET A 14 5.73 -1.67 15.57
CA MET A 14 4.30 -1.75 15.91
C MET A 14 3.58 -2.74 15.01
N GLN A 15 2.39 -3.17 15.42
CA GLN A 15 1.48 -3.93 14.58
C GLN A 15 0.91 -3.05 13.46
N ASN A 16 0.73 -3.59 12.24
CA ASN A 16 0.15 -2.89 11.09
C ASN A 16 0.75 -1.50 10.78
N PRO A 17 2.08 -1.37 10.67
CA PRO A 17 2.74 -0.06 10.55
C PRO A 17 2.32 0.73 9.30
N LYS A 18 2.04 0.05 8.17
CA LYS A 18 1.61 0.70 6.92
C LYS A 18 0.23 1.35 7.06
N LYS A 19 -0.72 0.65 7.70
CA LYS A 19 -2.05 1.18 8.03
C LYS A 19 -1.94 2.43 8.91
N HIS A 20 -1.16 2.36 9.99
CA HIS A 20 -0.98 3.50 10.89
C HIS A 20 -0.32 4.71 10.22
N ALA A 21 0.59 4.49 9.28
CA ALA A 21 1.18 5.58 8.50
C ALA A 21 0.12 6.33 7.69
N VAL A 22 -0.74 5.61 6.96
CA VAL A 22 -1.84 6.22 6.18
C VAL A 22 -2.85 6.92 7.09
N ALA A 23 -3.28 6.27 8.18
CA ALA A 23 -4.18 6.88 9.14
C ALA A 23 -3.63 8.19 9.72
N SER A 24 -2.32 8.27 9.95
CA SER A 24 -1.66 9.49 10.44
C SER A 24 -1.65 10.61 9.39
N LEU A 25 -1.43 10.29 8.12
CA LEU A 25 -1.52 11.26 7.02
C LEU A 25 -2.95 11.80 6.90
N LYS A 26 -3.96 10.93 7.01
CA LYS A 26 -5.36 11.33 7.01
C LYS A 26 -5.72 12.21 8.21
N ALA A 27 -5.17 11.93 9.39
CA ALA A 27 -5.37 12.76 10.58
C ALA A 27 -4.82 14.18 10.42
N LEU A 28 -3.86 14.37 9.51
CA LEU A 28 -3.34 15.68 9.09
C LEU A 28 -4.13 16.29 7.92
N ASN A 29 -5.30 15.74 7.58
CA ASN A 29 -6.19 16.14 6.48
C ASN A 29 -5.58 16.01 5.07
N PHE A 30 -4.59 15.12 4.88
CA PHE A 30 -4.16 14.77 3.53
C PHE A 30 -5.16 13.81 2.88
N PHE A 31 -5.40 14.01 1.59
CA PHE A 31 -5.97 12.97 0.74
C PHE A 31 -4.92 11.91 0.45
N THR A 32 -5.23 10.66 0.75
CA THR A 32 -4.28 9.55 0.71
C THR A 32 -4.62 8.56 -0.40
N MET A 33 -3.63 8.29 -1.24
CA MET A 33 -3.68 7.20 -2.20
C MET A 33 -2.59 6.19 -1.86
N ALA A 34 -2.94 4.91 -1.88
CA ALA A 34 -2.03 3.83 -1.56
C ALA A 34 -1.96 2.83 -2.73
N ALA A 35 -0.75 2.41 -3.05
CA ALA A 35 -0.48 1.32 -3.97
C ALA A 35 0.26 0.20 -3.25
N GLY A 36 -0.11 -1.06 -3.50
CA GLY A 36 0.49 -2.23 -2.88
C GLY A 36 0.37 -3.46 -3.77
N ASP A 37 1.05 -4.53 -3.40
CA ASP A 37 1.17 -5.73 -4.24
C ASP A 37 0.88 -7.03 -3.46
N SER A 38 0.79 -6.97 -2.14
CA SER A 38 0.77 -8.15 -1.29
C SER A 38 -0.25 -8.09 -0.14
N TYR A 39 -0.43 -9.22 0.54
CA TYR A 39 -1.33 -9.31 1.71
C TYR A 39 -0.96 -8.34 2.84
N ASN A 40 0.32 -7.98 2.98
CA ASN A 40 0.75 -7.06 4.04
C ASN A 40 0.37 -5.59 3.74
N ASP A 41 -0.11 -5.30 2.52
CA ASP A 41 -0.57 -3.98 2.09
C ASP A 41 -2.07 -3.79 2.28
N ILE A 42 -2.84 -4.87 2.44
CA ILE A 42 -4.31 -4.82 2.50
C ILE A 42 -4.80 -3.81 3.55
N GLY A 43 -4.19 -3.81 4.74
CA GLY A 43 -4.53 -2.87 5.80
C GLY A 43 -4.29 -1.40 5.43
N MET A 44 -3.27 -1.12 4.62
CA MET A 44 -2.96 0.22 4.10
C MET A 44 -3.91 0.63 2.97
N LEU A 45 -4.20 -0.31 2.05
CA LEU A 45 -5.07 -0.09 0.91
C LEU A 45 -6.51 0.23 1.34
N TYR A 46 -7.02 -0.43 2.38
CA TYR A 46 -8.34 -0.12 2.95
C TYR A 46 -8.37 1.19 3.76
N GLU A 47 -7.25 1.58 4.36
CA GLU A 47 -7.19 2.80 5.16
C GLU A 47 -7.11 4.04 4.28
N ALA A 48 -6.45 3.96 3.12
CA ALA A 48 -6.32 5.06 2.18
C ALA A 48 -7.69 5.49 1.63
N ASP A 49 -7.81 6.77 1.27
CA ASP A 49 -9.00 7.26 0.59
C ASP A 49 -9.21 6.55 -0.75
N LYS A 50 -8.11 6.16 -1.39
CA LYS A 50 -8.08 5.32 -2.60
C LYS A 50 -6.94 4.31 -2.55
N GLY A 51 -7.27 3.03 -2.70
CA GLY A 51 -6.32 1.93 -2.81
C GLY A 51 -6.23 1.37 -4.24
N VAL A 52 -5.03 0.99 -4.66
CA VAL A 52 -4.75 0.38 -5.96
C VAL A 52 -3.79 -0.80 -5.76
N PHE A 53 -4.00 -1.91 -6.48
CA PHE A 53 -2.98 -2.93 -6.59
C PHE A 53 -2.02 -2.64 -7.75
N PHE A 54 -0.73 -2.80 -7.48
CA PHE A 54 0.32 -2.75 -8.49
C PHE A 54 1.02 -4.11 -8.55
N ARG A 55 0.83 -4.84 -9.64
CA ARG A 55 1.44 -6.17 -9.86
C ARG A 55 1.17 -7.19 -8.73
N PRO A 56 -0.08 -7.34 -8.27
CA PRO A 56 -0.38 -8.34 -7.26
C PRO A 56 -0.32 -9.76 -7.84
N PRO A 57 -0.05 -10.78 -7.02
CA PRO A 57 -0.34 -12.17 -7.37
C PRO A 57 -1.82 -12.40 -7.71
N ASP A 58 -2.12 -13.31 -8.64
CA ASP A 58 -3.49 -13.61 -9.10
C ASP A 58 -4.52 -13.88 -7.98
N PRO A 59 -4.19 -14.57 -6.87
CA PRO A 59 -5.16 -14.80 -5.79
C PRO A 59 -5.65 -13.51 -5.14
N LEU A 60 -4.76 -12.52 -4.97
CA LEU A 60 -5.09 -11.24 -4.32
C LEU A 60 -6.14 -10.45 -5.11
N GLN A 61 -6.08 -10.48 -6.44
CA GLN A 61 -7.08 -9.84 -7.27
C GLN A 61 -8.48 -10.46 -7.08
N LYS A 62 -8.55 -11.79 -6.89
CA LYS A 62 -9.81 -12.52 -6.70
C LYS A 62 -10.38 -12.30 -5.31
N GLU A 63 -9.52 -12.26 -4.30
CA GLU A 63 -9.93 -12.08 -2.89
C GLU A 63 -10.30 -10.64 -2.56
N PHE A 64 -9.69 -9.66 -3.23
CA PHE A 64 -9.90 -8.24 -2.98
C PHE A 64 -10.28 -7.48 -4.28
N PRO A 65 -11.42 -7.82 -4.91
CA PRO A 65 -11.83 -7.26 -6.20
C PRO A 65 -12.19 -5.76 -6.15
N ALA A 66 -12.25 -5.18 -4.95
CA ALA A 66 -12.54 -3.76 -4.76
C ALA A 66 -11.39 -2.84 -5.20
N PHE A 67 -10.15 -3.37 -5.28
CA PHE A 67 -9.00 -2.58 -5.69
C PHE A 67 -8.71 -2.76 -7.18
N PRO A 68 -8.59 -1.67 -7.97
CA PRO A 68 -8.15 -1.77 -9.35
C PRO A 68 -6.72 -2.33 -9.39
N VAL A 69 -6.43 -3.11 -10.44
CA VAL A 69 -5.10 -3.71 -10.65
C VAL A 69 -4.39 -3.00 -11.80
N THR A 70 -3.11 -2.69 -11.60
CA THR A 70 -2.23 -2.07 -12.58
C THR A 70 -0.95 -2.90 -12.71
N GLN A 71 -0.49 -3.09 -13.94
CA GLN A 71 0.66 -3.96 -14.26
C GLN A 71 1.87 -3.16 -14.77
N THR A 72 1.69 -1.90 -15.15
CA THR A 72 2.77 -1.01 -15.59
C THR A 72 2.77 0.29 -14.80
N TYR A 73 3.92 0.97 -14.75
CA TYR A 73 3.98 2.27 -14.09
C TYR A 73 3.14 3.33 -14.80
N GLY A 74 2.96 3.23 -16.12
CA GLY A 74 2.04 4.08 -16.87
C GLY A 74 0.60 3.85 -16.43
N GLU A 75 0.14 2.60 -16.37
CA GLU A 75 -1.19 2.27 -15.84
C GLU A 75 -1.39 2.74 -14.40
N LEU A 76 -0.37 2.60 -13.54
CA LEU A 76 -0.42 3.08 -12.18
C LEU A 76 -0.57 4.61 -12.13
N GLN A 77 0.22 5.33 -12.92
CA GLN A 77 0.13 6.78 -13.02
C GLN A 77 -1.25 7.23 -13.50
N ASP A 78 -1.74 6.65 -14.59
CA ASP A 78 -3.07 6.97 -15.14
C ASP A 78 -4.17 6.68 -14.13
N CYS A 79 -4.05 5.56 -13.40
CA CYS A 79 -4.97 5.19 -12.34
C CYS A 79 -4.97 6.25 -11.23
N LEU A 80 -3.80 6.66 -10.74
CA LEU A 80 -3.67 7.67 -9.68
C LEU A 80 -4.22 9.04 -10.11
N VAL A 81 -3.99 9.47 -11.36
CA VAL A 81 -4.57 10.72 -11.89
C VAL A 81 -6.09 10.64 -11.93
N LYS A 82 -6.63 9.55 -12.50
CA LYS A 82 -8.08 9.32 -12.61
C LYS A 82 -8.76 9.24 -11.24
N VAL A 83 -8.13 8.53 -10.32
CA VAL A 83 -8.69 8.21 -9.00
C VAL A 83 -8.51 9.37 -8.01
N GLY A 84 -7.46 10.17 -8.18
CA GLY A 84 -7.19 11.38 -7.41
C GLY A 84 -7.97 12.62 -7.87
N CYS A 85 -8.78 12.53 -8.92
CA CYS A 85 -9.55 13.64 -9.49
C CYS A 85 -8.68 14.88 -9.81
N PHE A 86 -7.40 14.69 -10.15
CA PHE A 86 -6.56 15.79 -10.62
C PHE A 86 -7.01 16.18 -12.02
N PRO A 87 -7.12 17.49 -12.35
CA PRO A 87 -7.43 17.90 -13.70
C PRO A 87 -6.33 17.39 -14.65
N THR A 88 -6.75 16.66 -15.68
CA THR A 88 -5.92 16.22 -16.81
C THR A 88 -5.60 17.36 -17.75
#